data_AF-A0A0F8XWG3-F1
#
_entry.id   AF-A0A0F8XWG3-F1
#
_cell.length_a   1.000
_cell.length_b   1.000
_cell.length_c   1.000
_cell.angle_alpha   90.00
_cell.angle_beta   90.00
_cell.angle_gamma   90.00
#
_symmetry.space_group_name_H-M   'P 1'
#
loop_
_entity.id
_entity.type
_entity.pdbx_description
1 polymer ?
#
loop_
_entity_poly.entity_id
_entity_poly.type
_entity_poly.pdbx_seq_one_letter_code
_entity_poly.pdbx_strand_id
1 'polypeptide(L)'
;ATLIVLFDQQALGGLSFQMSFLAVLFIGALIWPQGDKVPPSEGEAFAGKTLRYAWGLVLITLAASVGLMPLVAYYFHYFSLVSPAANFIVGPLVSMVLVPFSLLGAGAYIVTGYYITWPVVLVVARASVWLASFFASAPYSSVTVPAFPAGLLLVYYAGFALWFWRRRWRWLLLAPVLSVLLCVLISTNLLPLYANASNGSADSMRVTFPDAGRADAAVIEILPPRGVGNGATLVVDTGRRGHEVAAYLKSRGIETIDALIITHAHADHAGGAGRLADGFKVLEIWDGGWVDYSMGVLQGIPRRTLKRGDVIEGKGFRLLVLHPYEGFVSSEEGHRAVNDRSLVFRVTGGGASFLFTSDIGGEAARNILN
;
A
#
# COMPACT_ATOMS: atom_id res chain seq x y z
N ALA A 1 14.91 -12.79 18.15
CA ALA A 1 13.58 -13.42 17.98
C ALA A 1 13.01 -13.82 19.33
N THR A 2 13.61 -14.78 20.04
CA THR A 2 13.09 -15.34 21.30
C THR A 2 12.74 -14.28 22.36
N LEU A 3 13.63 -13.32 22.63
CA LEU A 3 13.35 -12.25 23.59
C LEU A 3 12.13 -11.39 23.20
N ILE A 4 12.00 -11.01 21.93
CA ILE A 4 10.86 -10.22 21.45
C ILE A 4 9.56 -11.00 21.63
N VAL A 5 9.54 -12.28 21.24
CA VAL A 5 8.36 -13.14 21.34
C VAL A 5 7.94 -13.40 22.79
N LEU A 6 8.89 -13.42 23.72
CA LEU A 6 8.60 -13.55 25.15
C LEU A 6 7.85 -12.33 25.71
N PHE A 7 8.16 -11.12 25.23
CA PHE A 7 7.50 -9.89 25.66
C PHE A 7 6.25 -9.53 24.84
N ASP A 8 6.24 -9.87 23.56
CA ASP A 8 5.14 -9.63 22.65
C ASP A 8 4.99 -10.81 21.66
N GLN A 9 4.03 -11.68 21.94
CA GLN A 9 3.71 -12.82 21.10
C GLN A 9 3.07 -12.39 19.76
N GLN A 10 2.38 -11.24 19.73
CA GLN A 10 1.75 -10.71 18.53
C GLN A 10 2.80 -10.21 17.52
N ALA A 11 4.01 -9.91 17.98
CA ALA A 11 5.14 -9.54 17.12
C ALA A 11 5.41 -10.57 16.01
N LEU A 12 5.12 -11.87 16.22
CA LEU A 12 5.26 -12.90 15.18
C LEU A 12 4.39 -12.64 13.95
N GLY A 13 3.19 -12.09 14.15
CA GLY A 13 2.28 -11.69 13.07
C GLY A 13 2.67 -10.36 12.43
N GLY A 14 3.56 -9.59 13.08
CA GLY A 14 4.01 -8.29 12.61
C GLY A 14 4.90 -8.38 11.37
N LEU A 15 4.52 -7.68 10.30
CA LEU A 15 5.31 -7.54 9.09
C LEU A 15 6.75 -7.09 9.37
N SER A 16 6.93 -6.12 10.26
CA SER A 16 8.26 -5.60 10.62
C SER A 16 9.16 -6.70 11.19
N PHE A 17 8.62 -7.55 12.06
CA PHE A 17 9.35 -8.68 12.62
C PHE A 17 9.73 -9.68 11.51
N GLN A 18 8.74 -10.11 10.73
CA GLN A 18 8.96 -11.09 9.65
C GLN A 18 10.02 -10.61 8.67
N MET A 19 9.91 -9.37 8.20
CA MET A 19 10.85 -8.75 7.27
C MET A 19 12.26 -8.66 7.84
N SER A 20 12.44 -8.19 9.09
CA SER A 20 13.78 -8.07 9.68
C SER A 20 14.48 -9.43 9.84
N PHE A 21 13.78 -10.44 10.36
CA PHE A 21 14.39 -11.76 10.58
C PHE A 21 14.64 -12.51 9.26
N LEU A 22 13.76 -12.40 8.27
CA LEU A 22 13.98 -12.99 6.95
C LEU A 22 15.16 -12.34 6.23
N ALA A 23 15.32 -11.02 6.33
CA ALA A 23 16.46 -10.33 5.72
C ALA A 23 17.78 -10.88 6.26
N VAL A 24 17.91 -10.96 7.60
CA VAL A 24 19.12 -11.48 8.25
C VAL A 24 19.36 -12.95 7.90
N LEU A 25 18.30 -13.77 7.90
CA LEU A 25 18.40 -15.19 7.52
C LEU A 25 18.95 -15.36 6.11
N PHE A 26 18.42 -14.62 5.13
CA PHE A 26 18.84 -14.73 3.74
C PHE A 26 20.23 -14.15 3.49
N ILE A 27 20.58 -13.04 4.14
CA ILE A 27 21.95 -12.49 4.13
C ILE A 27 22.93 -13.56 4.61
N GLY A 28 22.67 -14.15 5.79
CA GLY A 28 23.52 -15.21 6.34
C GLY A 28 23.59 -16.43 5.43
N ALA A 29 22.44 -16.94 4.98
CA ALA A 29 22.38 -18.17 4.18
C ALA A 29 23.06 -18.05 2.80
N LEU A 30 23.00 -16.88 2.16
CA LEU A 30 23.53 -16.68 0.81
C LEU A 30 25.00 -16.22 0.80
N ILE A 31 25.44 -15.50 1.83
CA ILE A 31 26.77 -14.85 1.84
C ILE A 31 27.77 -15.61 2.72
N TRP A 32 27.35 -16.12 3.88
CA TRP A 32 28.24 -16.86 4.79
C TRP A 32 29.01 -18.00 4.09
N PRO A 33 28.40 -18.83 3.21
CA PRO A 33 29.12 -19.91 2.53
C PRO A 33 30.20 -19.44 1.54
N GLN A 34 30.27 -18.14 1.24
CA GLN A 34 31.22 -17.53 0.29
C GLN A 34 32.40 -16.85 1.00
N GLY A 35 32.28 -16.55 2.30
CA GLY A 35 33.29 -15.84 3.09
C GLY A 35 34.65 -16.53 3.14
N ASP A 36 34.69 -17.86 3.03
CA ASP A 36 35.92 -18.65 3.08
C ASP A 36 36.66 -18.77 1.73
N LYS A 37 36.08 -18.27 0.63
CA LYS A 37 36.59 -18.55 -0.73
C LYS A 37 37.44 -17.47 -1.36
N VAL A 38 37.55 -16.29 -0.74
CA VAL A 38 38.40 -15.19 -1.24
C VAL A 38 39.35 -14.78 -0.11
N PRO A 39 40.46 -15.51 0.09
CA PRO A 39 41.49 -15.04 1.00
C PRO A 39 41.95 -13.64 0.55
N PRO A 40 42.17 -12.68 1.47
CA PRO A 40 42.80 -11.43 1.10
C PRO A 40 44.14 -11.75 0.44
N SER A 41 44.31 -11.38 -0.84
CA SER A 41 45.62 -11.55 -1.48
C SER A 41 46.58 -10.59 -0.78
N GLU A 42 47.60 -11.13 -0.11
CA GLU A 42 48.68 -10.31 0.42
C GLU A 42 49.30 -9.52 -0.75
N GLY A 43 49.15 -8.20 -0.75
CA GLY A 43 49.54 -7.32 -1.86
C GLY A 43 48.40 -6.65 -2.63
N GLU A 44 47.13 -6.87 -2.26
CA GLU A 44 46.00 -6.23 -2.93
C GLU A 44 46.04 -4.69 -2.79
N ALA A 45 46.10 -3.98 -3.93
CA ALA A 45 46.05 -2.53 -3.97
C ALA A 45 44.80 -1.99 -3.25
N PHE A 46 44.88 -0.77 -2.70
CA PHE A 46 43.76 -0.12 -1.99
C PHE A 46 42.44 -0.16 -2.79
N ALA A 47 42.54 0.01 -4.11
CA ALA A 47 41.40 -0.08 -5.04
C ALA A 47 40.75 -1.48 -5.11
N GLY A 48 41.53 -2.56 -4.98
CA GLY A 48 41.00 -3.92 -4.95
C GLY A 48 40.22 -4.19 -3.66
N LYS A 49 40.74 -3.69 -2.52
CA LYS A 49 40.05 -3.82 -1.22
C LYS A 49 38.73 -3.06 -1.19
N THR A 50 38.69 -1.82 -1.69
CA THR A 50 37.45 -1.02 -1.74
C THR A 50 36.41 -1.64 -2.67
N LEU A 51 36.82 -2.14 -3.84
CA LEU A 51 35.93 -2.83 -4.77
C LEU A 51 35.33 -4.10 -4.14
N ARG A 52 36.13 -4.87 -3.40
CA ARG A 52 35.68 -6.07 -2.70
C ARG A 52 34.63 -5.76 -1.62
N TYR A 53 34.84 -4.70 -0.83
CA TYR A 53 33.85 -4.26 0.16
C TYR A 53 32.56 -3.75 -0.51
N ALA A 54 32.67 -2.96 -1.58
CA ALA A 54 31.52 -2.49 -2.34
C ALA A 54 30.71 -3.66 -2.91
N TRP A 55 31.38 -4.67 -3.45
CA TRP A 55 30.73 -5.90 -3.93
C TRP A 55 30.04 -6.67 -2.81
N GLY A 56 30.67 -6.77 -1.63
CA GLY A 56 30.06 -7.38 -0.44
C GLY A 56 28.74 -6.69 -0.05
N LEU A 57 28.69 -5.36 -0.07
CA LEU A 57 27.48 -4.57 0.22
C LEU A 57 26.37 -4.80 -0.83
N VAL A 58 26.73 -4.94 -2.10
CA VAL A 58 25.79 -5.29 -3.18
C VAL A 58 25.19 -6.68 -2.91
N LEU A 59 26.03 -7.67 -2.58
CA LEU A 59 25.57 -9.03 -2.27
C LEU A 59 24.64 -9.06 -1.05
N ILE A 60 24.94 -8.30 0.01
CA ILE A 60 24.07 -8.17 1.20
C ILE A 60 22.70 -7.64 0.80
N THR A 61 22.68 -6.57 0.01
CA THR A 61 21.42 -5.96 -0.44
C THR A 61 20.62 -6.93 -1.30
N LEU A 62 21.25 -7.59 -2.27
CA LEU A 62 20.58 -8.56 -3.14
C LEU A 62 20.05 -9.77 -2.36
N ALA A 63 20.83 -10.30 -1.42
CA ALA A 63 20.42 -11.43 -0.59
C ALA A 63 19.18 -11.10 0.24
N ALA A 64 19.17 -9.92 0.88
CA ALA A 64 18.00 -9.42 1.60
C ALA A 64 16.80 -9.27 0.65
N SER A 65 16.97 -8.65 -0.52
CA SER A 65 15.90 -8.48 -1.50
C SER A 65 15.27 -9.80 -1.94
N VAL A 66 16.06 -10.85 -2.20
CA VAL A 66 15.55 -12.18 -2.58
C VAL A 66 14.72 -12.80 -1.46
N GLY A 67 15.14 -12.66 -0.20
CA GLY A 67 14.39 -13.20 0.93
C GLY A 67 13.06 -12.49 1.19
N LEU A 68 13.05 -11.18 0.99
CA LEU A 68 11.91 -10.32 1.27
C LEU A 68 10.92 -10.25 0.11
N MET A 69 11.37 -10.48 -1.13
CA MET A 69 10.57 -10.24 -2.33
C MET A 69 9.19 -10.92 -2.30
N PRO A 70 9.03 -12.22 -1.98
CA PRO A 70 7.72 -12.85 -1.96
C PRO A 70 6.80 -12.28 -0.88
N LEU A 71 7.34 -11.99 0.31
CA LEU A 71 6.57 -11.42 1.40
C LEU A 71 6.09 -10.00 1.06
N VAL A 72 6.97 -9.18 0.48
CA VAL A 72 6.63 -7.84 0.00
C VAL A 72 5.55 -7.92 -1.08
N ALA A 73 5.72 -8.82 -2.06
CA ALA A 73 4.76 -9.00 -3.14
C ALA A 73 3.39 -9.47 -2.63
N TYR A 74 3.36 -10.34 -1.61
CA TYR A 74 2.12 -10.84 -1.01
C TYR A 74 1.33 -9.76 -0.27
N TYR A 75 2.01 -8.94 0.56
CA TYR A 75 1.34 -7.93 1.39
C TYR A 75 1.09 -6.61 0.66
N PHE A 76 1.99 -6.22 -0.23
CA PHE A 76 1.94 -4.90 -0.87
C PHE A 76 1.48 -4.95 -2.33
N HIS A 77 1.37 -6.15 -2.95
CA HIS A 77 0.95 -6.33 -4.34
C HIS A 77 1.80 -5.56 -5.37
N TYR A 78 3.06 -5.28 -5.03
CA TYR A 78 4.05 -4.78 -5.96
C TYR A 78 5.44 -5.22 -5.53
N PHE A 79 6.38 -5.19 -6.47
CA PHE A 79 7.79 -5.39 -6.23
C PHE A 79 8.59 -4.29 -6.92
N SER A 80 9.54 -3.67 -6.21
CA SER A 80 10.39 -2.61 -6.77
C SER A 80 11.67 -3.18 -7.36
N LEU A 81 11.86 -3.02 -8.67
CA LEU A 81 13.06 -3.46 -9.39
C LEU A 81 14.28 -2.61 -9.04
N VAL A 82 14.05 -1.34 -8.71
CA VAL A 82 15.12 -0.37 -8.36
C VAL A 82 15.54 -0.45 -6.89
N SER A 83 14.80 -1.20 -6.05
CA SER A 83 15.05 -1.28 -4.61
C SER A 83 16.48 -1.67 -4.23
N PRO A 84 17.14 -2.65 -4.88
CA PRO A 84 18.53 -2.97 -4.53
C PRO A 84 19.49 -1.80 -4.75
N ALA A 85 19.35 -1.07 -5.87
CA ALA A 85 20.19 0.08 -6.17
C ALA A 85 19.87 1.27 -5.23
N ALA A 86 18.59 1.53 -4.98
CA ALA A 86 18.16 2.58 -4.06
C ALA A 86 18.65 2.30 -2.63
N ASN A 87 18.49 1.07 -2.12
CA ASN A 87 18.90 0.69 -0.77
C ASN A 87 20.42 0.74 -0.57
N PHE A 88 21.21 0.51 -1.63
CA PHE A 88 22.66 0.63 -1.56
C PHE A 88 23.12 2.07 -1.22
N ILE A 89 22.39 3.08 -1.67
CA ILE A 89 22.71 4.50 -1.43
C ILE A 89 21.92 5.05 -0.25
N VAL A 90 20.60 4.89 -0.28
CA VAL A 90 19.67 5.44 0.72
C VAL A 90 19.82 4.74 2.06
N GLY A 91 20.08 3.42 2.07
CA GLY A 91 20.23 2.64 3.29
C GLY A 91 21.32 3.21 4.21
N PRO A 92 22.59 3.33 3.76
CA PRO A 92 23.65 3.94 4.56
C PRO A 92 23.38 5.39 4.95
N LEU A 93 22.81 6.21 4.05
CA LEU A 93 22.45 7.61 4.37
C LEU A 93 21.45 7.68 5.52
N VAL A 94 20.42 6.84 5.49
CA VAL A 94 19.41 6.80 6.53
C VAL A 94 19.97 6.18 7.83
N SER A 95 20.65 5.04 7.75
CA SER A 95 21.07 4.29 8.93
C SER A 95 22.31 4.85 9.62
N MET A 96 23.29 5.39 8.87
CA MET A 96 24.56 5.86 9.42
C MET A 96 24.58 7.37 9.68
N VAL A 97 23.70 8.14 9.01
CA VAL A 97 23.68 9.60 9.16
C VAL A 97 22.34 10.07 9.72
N LEU A 98 21.22 9.83 9.02
CA LEU A 98 19.93 10.39 9.41
C LEU A 98 19.50 9.96 10.81
N VAL A 99 19.48 8.65 11.09
CA VAL A 99 19.00 8.10 12.36
C VAL A 99 19.91 8.51 13.54
N PRO A 100 21.25 8.33 13.49
CA PRO A 100 22.12 8.75 14.59
C PRO A 100 22.04 10.24 14.89
N PHE A 101 22.07 11.11 13.88
CA PHE A 101 21.93 12.56 14.10
C PHE A 101 20.55 12.94 14.60
N SER A 102 19.50 12.20 14.21
CA SER A 102 18.16 12.42 14.72
C SER A 102 18.05 12.08 16.21
N LEU A 103 18.67 10.97 16.63
CA LEU A 103 18.71 10.54 18.02
C LEU A 103 19.58 11.47 18.88
N LEU A 104 20.74 11.88 18.37
CA LEU A 104 21.60 12.86 19.04
C LEU A 104 20.90 14.20 19.21
N GLY A 105 20.18 14.66 18.18
CA GLY A 105 19.37 15.87 18.23
C GLY A 105 18.24 15.78 19.26
N ALA A 106 17.54 14.64 19.31
CA ALA A 106 16.48 14.41 20.28
C ALA A 106 17.02 14.40 21.72
N GLY A 107 18.16 13.74 21.96
CA GLY A 107 18.83 13.75 23.26
C GLY A 107 19.28 15.15 23.68
N ALA A 108 19.89 15.90 22.77
CA ALA A 108 20.30 17.29 23.01
C ALA A 108 19.10 18.20 23.29
N TYR A 109 17.98 18.01 22.60
CA TYR A 109 16.76 18.78 22.79
C TYR A 109 16.17 18.60 24.20
N ILE A 110 16.17 17.38 24.74
CA ILE A 110 15.69 17.11 26.10
C ILE A 110 16.47 17.92 27.14
N VAL A 111 17.78 18.09 26.94
CA VAL A 111 18.66 18.79 27.90
C VAL A 111 18.68 20.30 27.67
N THR A 112 18.70 20.74 26.41
CA THR A 112 18.98 22.13 26.04
C THR A 112 17.76 22.92 25.55
N GLY A 113 16.67 22.24 25.17
CA GLY A 113 15.54 22.83 24.45
C GLY A 113 15.81 23.12 22.97
N TYR A 114 17.00 22.81 22.45
CA TYR A 114 17.39 23.08 21.06
C TYR A 114 17.76 21.80 20.30
N TYR A 115 17.22 21.65 19.09
CA TYR A 115 17.51 20.50 18.22
C TYR A 115 18.70 20.80 17.29
N ILE A 116 19.91 20.78 17.83
CA ILE A 116 21.12 21.31 17.17
C ILE A 116 21.47 20.59 15.84
N THR A 117 21.06 19.33 15.68
CA THR A 117 21.34 18.53 14.48
C THR A 117 20.32 18.72 13.35
N TRP A 118 19.29 19.58 13.53
CA TRP A 118 18.22 19.76 12.53
C TRP A 118 18.72 20.06 11.11
N PRO A 119 19.80 20.85 10.87
CA PRO A 119 20.22 21.16 9.51
C PRO A 119 20.73 19.92 8.78
N VAL A 120 21.52 19.09 9.47
CA VAL A 120 22.05 17.83 8.92
C VAL A 120 20.91 16.87 8.65
N VAL A 121 20.00 16.69 9.63
CA VAL A 121 18.83 15.82 9.48
C VAL A 121 17.97 16.25 8.29
N LEU A 122 17.71 17.55 8.14
CA LEU A 122 16.89 18.07 7.05
C LEU A 122 17.53 17.86 5.68
N VAL A 123 18.83 18.14 5.54
CA VAL A 123 19.57 17.96 4.27
C VAL A 123 19.59 16.48 3.88
N VAL A 124 19.92 15.59 4.82
CA VAL A 124 19.99 14.15 4.55
C VAL A 124 18.60 13.58 4.27
N ALA A 125 17.55 14.03 4.96
CA ALA A 125 16.18 13.64 4.69
C ALA A 125 15.75 14.06 3.28
N ARG A 126 15.98 15.32 2.90
CA ARG A 126 15.68 15.83 1.55
C ARG A 126 16.45 15.07 0.48
N ALA A 127 17.73 14.82 0.68
CA ALA A 127 18.56 14.03 -0.23
C ALA A 127 18.03 12.59 -0.37
N SER A 128 17.62 11.97 0.74
CA SER A 128 17.06 10.60 0.74
C SER A 128 15.74 10.54 -0.02
N VAL A 129 14.85 11.51 0.18
CA VAL A 129 13.58 11.62 -0.55
C VAL A 129 13.84 11.89 -2.03
N TRP A 130 14.75 12.80 -2.36
CA TRP A 130 15.10 13.11 -3.75
C TRP A 130 15.67 11.87 -4.47
N LEU A 131 16.59 11.13 -3.85
CA LEU A 131 17.13 9.88 -4.38
C LEU A 131 16.03 8.84 -4.59
N ALA A 132 15.14 8.66 -3.62
CA ALA A 132 14.03 7.72 -3.73
C ALA A 132 13.10 8.10 -4.91
N SER A 133 12.76 9.37 -5.05
CA SER A 133 11.94 9.87 -6.16
C SER A 133 12.64 9.72 -7.51
N PHE A 134 13.95 9.93 -7.57
CA PHE A 134 14.76 9.72 -8.77
C PHE A 134 14.74 8.26 -9.23
N PHE A 135 14.89 7.30 -8.32
CA PHE A 135 14.77 5.87 -8.68
C PHE A 135 13.34 5.48 -9.03
N ALA A 136 12.34 6.07 -8.36
CA ALA A 136 10.93 5.80 -8.61
C ALA A 136 10.44 6.30 -9.97
N SER A 137 11.02 7.39 -10.49
CA SER A 137 10.65 7.95 -11.81
C SER A 137 11.17 7.14 -12.99
N ALA A 138 12.04 6.15 -12.77
CA ALA A 138 12.49 5.25 -13.82
C ALA A 138 11.31 4.43 -14.38
N PRO A 139 11.24 4.24 -15.72
CA PRO A 139 10.21 3.39 -16.31
C PRO A 139 10.35 1.97 -15.76
N TYR A 140 9.21 1.36 -15.41
CA TYR A 140 9.17 0.02 -14.80
C TYR A 140 9.93 -0.08 -13.46
N SER A 141 10.05 1.01 -12.70
CA SER A 141 10.68 1.02 -11.36
C SER A 141 10.01 0.03 -10.38
N SER A 142 8.76 -0.33 -10.65
CA SER A 142 8.02 -1.38 -9.96
C SER A 142 7.19 -2.22 -10.92
N VAL A 143 6.92 -3.45 -10.50
CA VAL A 143 6.03 -4.40 -11.15
C VAL A 143 4.88 -4.68 -10.19
N THR A 144 3.64 -4.56 -10.67
CA THR A 144 2.46 -4.94 -9.92
C THR A 144 2.36 -6.46 -9.85
N VAL A 145 2.07 -6.99 -8.66
CA VAL A 145 1.93 -8.42 -8.43
C VAL A 145 0.50 -8.69 -7.96
N PRO A 146 -0.29 -9.46 -8.72
CA PRO A 146 -1.64 -9.82 -8.30
C PRO A 146 -1.64 -10.57 -6.97
N ALA A 147 -2.77 -10.60 -6.28
CA ALA A 147 -2.90 -11.45 -5.10
C ALA A 147 -2.66 -12.93 -5.44
N PHE A 148 -1.97 -13.62 -4.54
CA PHE A 148 -1.68 -15.04 -4.65
C PHE A 148 -1.81 -15.70 -3.27
N PRO A 149 -2.16 -17.00 -3.20
CA PRO A 149 -2.43 -17.67 -1.93
C PRO A 149 -1.18 -17.78 -1.04
N ALA A 150 -1.37 -17.63 0.28
CA ALA A 150 -0.31 -17.76 1.28
C ALA A 150 0.46 -19.09 1.20
N GLY A 151 -0.17 -20.15 0.70
CA GLY A 151 0.48 -21.44 0.45
C GLY A 151 1.71 -21.33 -0.45
N LEU A 152 1.73 -20.40 -1.41
CA LEU A 152 2.89 -20.17 -2.27
C LEU A 152 4.08 -19.55 -1.54
N LEU A 153 3.81 -18.71 -0.52
CA LEU A 153 4.88 -18.23 0.37
C LEU A 153 5.52 -19.41 1.11
N LEU A 154 4.69 -20.32 1.65
CA LEU A 154 5.18 -21.50 2.35
C LEU A 154 6.01 -22.39 1.41
N VAL A 155 5.56 -22.61 0.17
CA VAL A 155 6.32 -23.36 -0.83
C VAL A 155 7.65 -22.69 -1.14
N TYR A 156 7.68 -21.36 -1.32
CA TYR A 156 8.92 -20.61 -1.57
C TYR A 156 9.92 -20.79 -0.41
N TYR A 157 9.49 -20.52 0.82
CA TYR A 157 10.37 -20.59 1.98
C TYR A 157 10.77 -22.03 2.35
N ALA A 158 9.87 -23.01 2.17
CA ALA A 158 10.19 -24.43 2.35
C ALA A 158 11.20 -24.92 1.29
N GLY A 159 11.02 -24.49 0.03
CA GLY A 159 11.96 -24.77 -1.05
C GLY A 159 13.35 -24.19 -0.76
N PHE A 160 13.39 -22.94 -0.27
CA PHE A 160 14.64 -22.31 0.17
C PHE A 160 15.30 -23.06 1.33
N ALA A 161 14.53 -23.45 2.35
CA ALA A 161 15.04 -24.22 3.49
C ALA A 161 15.60 -25.59 3.05
N LEU A 162 14.91 -26.28 2.14
CA LEU A 162 15.38 -27.55 1.59
C LEU A 162 16.66 -27.39 0.77
N TRP A 163 16.76 -26.34 -0.04
CA TRP A 163 17.99 -26.00 -0.76
C TRP A 163 19.16 -25.75 0.19
N PHE A 164 18.93 -24.98 1.25
CA PHE A 164 19.94 -24.69 2.27
C PHE A 164 20.42 -25.97 2.97
N TRP A 165 19.50 -26.88 3.29
CA TRP A 165 19.81 -28.16 3.94
C TRP A 165 20.53 -29.15 3.00
N ARG A 166 20.13 -29.25 1.73
CA ARG A 166 20.62 -30.26 0.78
C ARG A 166 21.55 -29.63 -0.27
N ARG A 167 22.82 -29.40 0.12
CA ARG A 167 23.88 -28.75 -0.69
C ARG A 167 24.12 -29.34 -2.10
N ARG A 168 23.68 -30.59 -2.36
CA ARG A 168 23.76 -31.28 -3.67
C ARG A 168 22.69 -30.82 -4.68
N TRP A 169 21.61 -30.17 -4.24
CA TRP A 169 20.43 -29.88 -5.06
C TRP A 169 20.36 -28.39 -5.46
N ARG A 170 21.49 -27.82 -5.90
CA ARG A 170 21.64 -26.37 -6.16
C ARG A 170 20.69 -25.81 -7.22
N TRP A 171 20.30 -26.63 -8.19
CA TRP A 171 19.34 -26.28 -9.25
C TRP A 171 17.91 -26.03 -8.73
N LEU A 172 17.61 -26.48 -7.49
CA LEU A 172 16.34 -26.19 -6.82
C LEU A 172 16.20 -24.74 -6.33
N LEU A 173 17.16 -23.84 -6.61
CA LEU A 173 16.95 -22.38 -6.50
C LEU A 173 16.24 -21.80 -7.71
N LEU A 174 16.39 -22.40 -8.89
CA LEU A 174 15.60 -22.01 -10.06
C LEU A 174 14.13 -22.31 -9.78
N ALA A 175 13.82 -23.41 -9.09
CA ALA A 175 12.45 -23.79 -8.76
C ALA A 175 11.66 -22.70 -8.02
N PRO A 176 12.03 -22.15 -6.85
CA PRO A 176 11.24 -21.13 -6.13
C PRO A 176 11.21 -19.78 -6.85
N VAL A 177 12.29 -19.36 -7.54
CA VAL A 177 12.29 -18.15 -8.37
C VAL A 177 11.37 -18.30 -9.58
N LEU A 178 11.44 -19.45 -10.25
CA LEU A 178 10.57 -19.81 -11.36
C LEU A 178 9.13 -20.04 -10.89
N SER A 179 8.90 -20.53 -9.67
CA SER A 179 7.58 -20.69 -9.05
C SER A 179 6.93 -19.34 -8.77
N VAL A 180 7.69 -18.36 -8.27
CA VAL A 180 7.17 -16.98 -8.09
C VAL A 180 6.89 -16.34 -9.44
N LEU A 181 7.78 -16.48 -10.42
CA LEU A 181 7.56 -15.99 -11.79
C LEU A 181 6.37 -16.69 -12.47
N LEU A 182 6.21 -17.99 -12.30
CA LEU A 182 5.10 -18.78 -12.82
C LEU A 182 3.80 -18.42 -12.09
N CYS A 183 3.84 -18.13 -10.79
CA CYS A 183 2.68 -17.68 -10.03
C CYS A 183 2.26 -16.27 -10.45
N VAL A 184 3.20 -15.37 -10.72
CA VAL A 184 2.92 -14.05 -11.33
C VAL A 184 2.29 -14.24 -12.71
N LEU A 185 2.81 -15.17 -13.52
CA LEU A 185 2.28 -15.48 -14.86
C LEU A 185 0.87 -16.10 -14.80
N ILE A 186 0.63 -17.02 -13.87
CA ILE A 186 -0.66 -17.70 -13.65
C ILE A 186 -1.68 -16.72 -13.03
N SER A 187 -1.27 -15.87 -12.10
CA SER A 187 -2.16 -14.90 -11.45
C SER A 187 -2.58 -13.78 -12.38
N THR A 188 -1.71 -13.38 -13.32
CA THR A 188 -2.02 -12.37 -14.34
C THR A 188 -2.88 -12.93 -15.49
N ASN A 189 -2.73 -14.21 -15.86
CA ASN A 189 -3.37 -14.75 -17.06
C ASN A 189 -4.48 -15.79 -16.81
N LEU A 190 -4.42 -16.59 -15.73
CA LEU A 190 -5.28 -17.77 -15.55
C LEU A 190 -6.29 -17.60 -14.40
N LEU A 191 -5.95 -16.90 -13.32
CA LEU A 191 -6.87 -16.66 -12.20
C LEU A 191 -8.11 -15.82 -12.58
N PRO A 192 -8.00 -14.74 -13.39
CA PRO A 192 -9.18 -14.01 -13.86
C PRO A 192 -10.13 -14.89 -14.71
N LEU A 193 -9.57 -15.81 -15.50
CA LEU A 193 -10.34 -16.78 -16.29
C LEU A 193 -11.08 -17.79 -15.42
N TYR A 194 -10.44 -18.30 -14.35
CA TYR A 194 -11.06 -19.26 -13.43
C TYR A 194 -12.03 -18.63 -12.42
N ALA A 195 -11.74 -17.43 -11.92
CA ALA A 195 -12.63 -16.69 -11.01
C ALA A 195 -13.93 -16.27 -11.69
N ASN A 196 -13.87 -15.93 -13.00
CA ASN A 196 -15.05 -15.69 -13.82
C ASN A 196 -15.85 -16.99 -14.10
N ALA A 197 -15.22 -18.16 -14.06
CA ALA A 197 -15.86 -19.44 -14.31
C ALA A 197 -16.56 -20.05 -13.07
N SER A 198 -16.10 -19.73 -11.85
CA SER A 198 -16.53 -20.44 -10.62
C SER A 198 -17.58 -19.75 -9.76
N ASN A 199 -17.82 -18.44 -9.88
CA ASN A 199 -18.81 -17.75 -9.03
C ASN A 199 -20.25 -17.87 -9.56
N GLY A 200 -21.00 -18.83 -9.02
CA GLY A 200 -22.40 -19.08 -9.36
C GLY A 200 -23.35 -18.16 -8.60
N SER A 201 -24.33 -17.61 -9.33
CA SER A 201 -25.69 -17.25 -8.87
C SER A 201 -25.82 -16.35 -7.62
N ALA A 202 -25.53 -15.04 -7.76
CA ALA A 202 -26.31 -13.93 -7.17
C ALA A 202 -25.67 -12.59 -7.58
N ASP A 203 -26.50 -11.56 -7.83
CA ASP A 203 -26.05 -10.17 -7.68
C ASP A 203 -25.58 -10.01 -6.23
N SER A 204 -24.28 -9.83 -6.01
CA SER A 204 -23.75 -9.65 -4.67
C SER A 204 -23.09 -8.29 -4.55
N MET A 205 -23.61 -7.47 -3.64
CA MET A 205 -22.94 -6.26 -3.19
C MET A 205 -22.05 -6.62 -2.00
N ARG A 206 -20.77 -6.28 -2.09
CA ARG A 206 -19.82 -6.41 -1.00
C ARG A 206 -19.36 -5.02 -0.59
N VAL A 207 -19.48 -4.74 0.70
CA VAL A 207 -18.92 -3.53 1.31
C VAL A 207 -17.77 -3.95 2.20
N THR A 208 -16.57 -3.46 1.91
CA THR A 208 -15.37 -3.70 2.72
C THR A 208 -14.91 -2.39 3.30
N PHE A 209 -14.55 -2.39 4.59
CA PHE A 209 -13.91 -1.27 5.27
C PHE A 209 -12.44 -1.63 5.50
N PRO A 210 -11.51 -1.18 4.63
CA PRO A 210 -10.08 -1.35 4.89
C PRO A 210 -9.72 -0.69 6.23
N ASP A 211 -8.89 -1.35 7.02
CA ASP A 211 -8.43 -0.81 8.31
C ASP A 211 -7.48 0.37 8.08
N ALA A 212 -8.05 1.57 7.90
CA ALA A 212 -7.34 2.83 7.76
C ALA A 212 -7.01 3.49 9.12
N GLY A 213 -7.15 2.75 10.23
CA GLY A 213 -6.92 3.24 11.58
C GLY A 213 -7.98 4.24 12.04
N ARG A 214 -7.56 5.50 12.29
CA ARG A 214 -8.45 6.61 12.70
C ARG A 214 -8.94 7.43 11.50
N ALA A 215 -9.20 6.78 10.39
CA ALA A 215 -9.53 7.43 9.13
C ALA A 215 -10.59 6.59 8.42
N ASP A 216 -11.37 7.20 7.54
CA ASP A 216 -12.47 6.52 6.89
C ASP A 216 -12.12 6.12 5.47
N ALA A 217 -12.45 4.87 5.16
CA ALA A 217 -12.42 4.34 3.82
C ALA A 217 -13.34 3.14 3.71
N ALA A 218 -14.06 3.04 2.61
CA ALA A 218 -14.82 1.85 2.25
C ALA A 218 -14.72 1.59 0.75
N VAL A 219 -14.86 0.32 0.38
CA VAL A 219 -14.93 -0.12 -1.01
C VAL A 219 -16.21 -0.92 -1.19
N ILE A 220 -17.04 -0.48 -2.12
CA ILE A 220 -18.29 -1.11 -2.51
C ILE A 220 -18.04 -1.80 -3.85
N GLU A 221 -17.97 -3.13 -3.83
CA GLU A 221 -17.89 -3.98 -5.02
C GLU A 221 -19.30 -4.49 -5.36
N ILE A 222 -19.79 -4.16 -6.56
CA ILE A 222 -20.99 -4.75 -7.14
C ILE A 222 -20.55 -5.82 -8.12
N LEU A 223 -20.80 -7.08 -7.76
CA LEU A 223 -20.43 -8.24 -8.55
C LEU A 223 -21.64 -8.67 -9.38
N PRO A 224 -21.60 -8.54 -10.71
CA PRO A 224 -22.72 -8.90 -11.56
C PRO A 224 -22.83 -10.43 -11.69
N PRO A 225 -23.98 -10.94 -12.18
CA PRO A 225 -24.15 -12.34 -12.48
C PRO A 225 -23.22 -12.76 -13.63
N ARG A 226 -22.87 -14.05 -13.68
CA ARG A 226 -21.96 -14.61 -14.69
C ARG A 226 -22.31 -14.15 -16.11
N GLY A 227 -21.32 -13.62 -16.83
CA GLY A 227 -21.44 -13.30 -18.26
C GLY A 227 -22.30 -12.07 -18.59
N VAL A 228 -22.80 -11.34 -17.59
CA VAL A 228 -23.66 -10.16 -17.79
C VAL A 228 -22.93 -8.91 -17.31
N GLY A 229 -22.13 -8.30 -18.19
CA GLY A 229 -21.55 -6.97 -18.01
C GLY A 229 -20.39 -6.87 -17.01
N ASN A 230 -19.86 -5.66 -16.89
CA ASN A 230 -18.85 -5.32 -15.89
C ASN A 230 -19.56 -4.82 -14.63
N GLY A 231 -19.09 -5.29 -13.47
CA GLY A 231 -19.54 -4.79 -12.17
C GLY A 231 -19.24 -3.30 -11.95
N ALA A 232 -19.42 -2.86 -10.72
CA ALA A 232 -19.04 -1.53 -10.30
C ALA A 232 -18.12 -1.59 -9.08
N THR A 233 -17.08 -0.76 -9.05
CA THR A 233 -16.31 -0.49 -7.84
C THR A 233 -16.50 0.97 -7.47
N LEU A 234 -17.13 1.22 -6.32
CA LEU A 234 -17.22 2.55 -5.71
C LEU A 234 -16.26 2.60 -4.52
N VAL A 235 -15.45 3.64 -4.44
CA VAL A 235 -14.57 3.88 -3.28
C VAL A 235 -15.13 5.06 -2.52
N VAL A 236 -15.45 4.87 -1.24
CA VAL A 236 -15.97 5.91 -0.35
C VAL A 236 -14.85 6.33 0.57
N ASP A 237 -14.37 7.55 0.41
CA ASP A 237 -13.18 8.07 1.07
C ASP A 237 -11.94 7.17 0.88
N THR A 238 -10.80 7.64 1.36
CA THR A 238 -9.48 7.10 0.99
C THR A 238 -8.54 6.97 2.19
N GLY A 239 -9.01 7.33 3.38
CA GLY A 239 -8.16 7.48 4.55
C GLY A 239 -7.09 8.57 4.37
N ARG A 240 -6.14 8.61 5.30
CA ARG A 240 -5.06 9.63 5.33
C ARG A 240 -4.09 9.58 4.17
N ARG A 241 -3.83 8.39 3.65
CA ARG A 241 -2.78 8.14 2.65
C ARG A 241 -3.24 7.23 1.51
N GLY A 242 -4.36 6.53 1.64
CA GLY A 242 -4.83 5.58 0.63
C GLY A 242 -3.96 4.34 0.42
N HIS A 243 -3.06 4.00 1.37
CA HIS A 243 -2.25 2.77 1.24
C HIS A 243 -3.15 1.54 1.34
N GLU A 244 -4.05 1.56 2.31
CA GLU A 244 -4.90 0.46 2.73
C GLU A 244 -5.94 0.16 1.66
N VAL A 245 -6.58 1.21 1.12
CA VAL A 245 -7.50 1.12 -0.01
C VAL A 245 -6.79 0.63 -1.26
N ALA A 246 -5.63 1.21 -1.61
CA ALA A 246 -4.88 0.78 -2.79
C ALA A 246 -4.42 -0.68 -2.68
N ALA A 247 -3.96 -1.10 -1.50
CA ALA A 247 -3.57 -2.49 -1.24
C ALA A 247 -4.78 -3.42 -1.39
N TYR A 248 -5.94 -3.04 -0.83
CA TYR A 248 -7.17 -3.80 -0.98
C TYR A 248 -7.57 -3.94 -2.46
N LEU A 249 -7.66 -2.84 -3.20
CA LEU A 249 -8.04 -2.86 -4.62
C LEU A 249 -7.09 -3.75 -5.45
N LYS A 250 -5.78 -3.62 -5.24
CA LYS A 250 -4.77 -4.49 -5.89
C LYS A 250 -4.93 -5.95 -5.52
N SER A 251 -5.23 -6.26 -4.25
CA SER A 251 -5.47 -7.62 -3.80
C SER A 251 -6.68 -8.27 -4.47
N ARG A 252 -7.66 -7.44 -4.85
CA ARG A 252 -8.88 -7.85 -5.56
C ARG A 252 -8.70 -7.86 -7.08
N GLY A 253 -7.55 -7.43 -7.60
CA GLY A 253 -7.30 -7.29 -9.03
C GLY A 253 -8.13 -6.18 -9.68
N ILE A 254 -8.56 -5.18 -8.90
CA ILE A 254 -9.35 -4.06 -9.38
C ILE A 254 -8.41 -3.01 -9.97
N GLU A 255 -8.63 -2.64 -11.23
CA GLU A 255 -7.84 -1.62 -11.94
C GLU A 255 -8.64 -0.35 -12.21
N THR A 256 -9.96 -0.43 -12.19
CA THR A 256 -10.88 0.67 -12.48
C THR A 256 -11.78 0.96 -11.29
N ILE A 257 -11.85 2.23 -10.91
CA ILE A 257 -12.77 2.76 -9.89
C ILE A 257 -13.86 3.52 -10.66
N ASP A 258 -15.10 3.02 -10.60
CA ASP A 258 -16.24 3.62 -11.30
C ASP A 258 -16.61 4.98 -10.70
N ALA A 259 -16.58 5.08 -9.37
CA ALA A 259 -16.73 6.36 -8.70
C ALA A 259 -15.84 6.42 -7.46
N LEU A 260 -15.07 7.50 -7.36
CA LEU A 260 -14.41 7.90 -6.13
C LEU A 260 -15.30 8.91 -5.41
N ILE A 261 -15.99 8.45 -4.38
CA ILE A 261 -16.90 9.24 -3.55
C ILE A 261 -16.11 9.86 -2.42
N ILE A 262 -15.98 11.20 -2.41
CA ILE A 262 -15.33 11.94 -1.34
C ILE A 262 -16.41 12.63 -0.51
N THR A 263 -16.55 12.21 0.75
CA THR A 263 -17.60 12.72 1.62
C THR A 263 -17.35 14.17 2.01
N HIS A 264 -16.11 14.51 2.38
CA HIS A 264 -15.62 15.86 2.65
C HIS A 264 -14.09 15.96 2.52
N ALA A 265 -13.54 17.17 2.61
CA ALA A 265 -12.16 17.48 2.23
C ALA A 265 -11.09 17.18 3.28
N HIS A 266 -11.42 16.62 4.45
CA HIS A 266 -10.42 16.39 5.50
C HIS A 266 -9.39 15.33 5.07
N ALA A 267 -8.18 15.47 5.59
CA ALA A 267 -7.05 14.63 5.20
C ALA A 267 -7.29 13.16 5.50
N ASP A 268 -8.01 12.82 6.56
CA ASP A 268 -8.43 11.46 6.93
C ASP A 268 -9.57 10.88 6.09
N HIS A 269 -10.12 11.64 5.14
CA HIS A 269 -11.10 11.16 4.16
C HIS A 269 -10.54 11.25 2.73
N ALA A 270 -10.06 12.43 2.33
CA ALA A 270 -9.60 12.70 0.97
C ALA A 270 -8.07 12.56 0.77
N GLY A 271 -7.28 12.37 1.83
CA GLY A 271 -5.82 12.44 1.77
C GLY A 271 -5.15 11.37 0.89
N GLY A 272 -5.82 10.23 0.70
CA GLY A 272 -5.38 9.16 -0.21
C GLY A 272 -5.85 9.29 -1.66
N ALA A 273 -6.71 10.25 -1.99
CA ALA A 273 -7.36 10.34 -3.30
C ALA A 273 -6.36 10.46 -4.45
N GLY A 274 -5.32 11.30 -4.29
CA GLY A 274 -4.29 11.44 -5.32
C GLY A 274 -3.55 10.15 -5.62
N ARG A 275 -3.25 9.34 -4.59
CA ARG A 275 -2.65 8.02 -4.79
C ARG A 275 -3.54 7.08 -5.58
N LEU A 276 -4.85 7.09 -5.32
CA LEU A 276 -5.77 6.23 -6.06
C LEU A 276 -5.86 6.67 -7.53
N ALA A 277 -5.85 7.98 -7.79
CA ALA A 277 -5.82 8.51 -9.16
C ALA A 277 -4.54 8.12 -9.94
N ASP A 278 -3.39 8.11 -9.26
CA ASP A 278 -2.12 7.71 -9.89
C ASP A 278 -2.05 6.19 -10.14
N GLY A 279 -2.71 5.40 -9.31
CA GLY A 279 -2.59 3.94 -9.31
C GLY A 279 -3.70 3.19 -10.02
N PHE A 280 -4.84 3.83 -10.28
CA PHE A 280 -6.06 3.20 -10.81
C PHE A 280 -6.75 4.13 -11.80
N LYS A 281 -7.49 3.55 -12.74
CA LYS A 281 -8.35 4.32 -13.64
C LYS A 281 -9.61 4.76 -12.89
N VAL A 282 -9.67 6.01 -12.46
CA VAL A 282 -10.88 6.60 -11.85
C VAL A 282 -11.75 7.21 -12.93
N LEU A 283 -13.02 6.75 -13.05
CA LEU A 283 -13.94 7.23 -14.08
C LEU A 283 -14.64 8.54 -13.70
N GLU A 284 -15.12 8.64 -12.46
CA GLU A 284 -15.77 9.83 -11.94
C GLU A 284 -15.40 10.08 -10.48
N ILE A 285 -15.46 11.35 -10.05
CA ILE A 285 -15.42 11.75 -8.65
C ILE A 285 -16.79 12.25 -8.24
N TRP A 286 -17.34 11.73 -7.15
CA TRP A 286 -18.64 12.14 -6.61
C TRP A 286 -18.44 12.85 -5.27
N ASP A 287 -19.04 14.01 -5.08
CA ASP A 287 -18.94 14.76 -3.82
C ASP A 287 -20.17 15.65 -3.56
N GLY A 288 -20.20 16.32 -2.40
CA GLY A 288 -21.26 17.26 -2.04
C GLY A 288 -21.09 18.68 -2.61
N GLY A 289 -20.13 18.92 -3.51
CA GLY A 289 -19.90 20.25 -4.11
C GLY A 289 -18.88 21.14 -3.39
N TRP A 290 -18.40 20.75 -2.21
CA TRP A 290 -17.55 21.58 -1.34
C TRP A 290 -16.05 21.27 -1.38
N VAL A 291 -15.66 20.22 -2.12
CA VAL A 291 -14.24 19.86 -2.28
C VAL A 291 -13.67 20.55 -3.50
N ASP A 292 -12.46 21.11 -3.35
CA ASP A 292 -11.73 21.74 -4.43
C ASP A 292 -10.70 20.75 -5.02
N TYR A 293 -10.87 20.42 -6.30
CA TYR A 293 -9.97 19.57 -7.08
C TYR A 293 -9.22 20.36 -8.17
N SER A 294 -9.27 21.69 -8.13
CA SER A 294 -8.66 22.55 -9.15
C SER A 294 -7.15 22.38 -9.27
N MET A 295 -6.51 21.84 -8.24
CA MET A 295 -5.07 21.61 -8.16
C MET A 295 -4.77 20.13 -7.91
N GLY A 296 -3.88 19.54 -8.72
CA GLY A 296 -3.32 18.22 -8.48
C GLY A 296 -3.82 17.13 -9.43
N VAL A 297 -3.50 15.87 -9.11
CA VAL A 297 -3.70 14.69 -10.00
C VAL A 297 -5.17 14.32 -10.24
N LEU A 298 -6.09 14.90 -9.47
CA LEU A 298 -7.53 14.74 -9.66
C LEU A 298 -8.09 15.70 -10.72
N GLN A 299 -7.28 16.68 -11.15
CA GLN A 299 -7.64 17.65 -12.17
C GLN A 299 -7.88 16.95 -13.51
N GLY A 300 -9.12 17.00 -14.02
CA GLY A 300 -9.51 16.42 -15.29
C GLY A 300 -10.31 15.11 -15.19
N ILE A 301 -10.44 14.53 -14.00
CA ILE A 301 -11.41 13.45 -13.78
C ILE A 301 -12.81 14.06 -13.75
N PRO A 302 -13.79 13.52 -14.50
CA PRO A 302 -15.17 14.01 -14.47
C PRO A 302 -15.72 14.05 -13.04
N ARG A 303 -16.25 15.21 -12.64
CA ARG A 303 -16.86 15.43 -11.32
C ARG A 303 -18.37 15.43 -11.43
N ARG A 304 -19.03 14.73 -10.50
CA ARG A 304 -20.47 14.76 -10.29
C ARG A 304 -20.77 15.28 -8.89
N THR A 305 -21.32 16.49 -8.81
CA THR A 305 -21.80 17.06 -7.55
C THR A 305 -23.17 16.48 -7.22
N LEU A 306 -23.31 15.94 -6.01
CA LEU A 306 -24.49 15.26 -5.52
C LEU A 306 -25.17 16.04 -4.40
N LYS A 307 -26.50 16.02 -4.39
CA LYS A 307 -27.35 16.66 -3.39
C LYS A 307 -28.49 15.73 -2.94
N ARG A 308 -29.09 16.05 -1.80
CA ARG A 308 -30.22 15.32 -1.21
C ARG A 308 -31.31 15.08 -2.25
N GLY A 309 -31.76 13.84 -2.34
CA GLY A 309 -32.78 13.41 -3.28
C GLY A 309 -32.22 12.87 -4.58
N ASP A 310 -30.94 13.12 -4.90
CA ASP A 310 -30.30 12.52 -6.07
C ASP A 310 -30.27 11.00 -5.93
N VAL A 311 -30.55 10.32 -7.05
CA VAL A 311 -30.56 8.87 -7.16
C VAL A 311 -29.64 8.47 -8.31
N ILE A 312 -28.69 7.58 -8.03
CA ILE A 312 -27.85 6.94 -9.04
C ILE A 312 -28.17 5.46 -9.07
N GLU A 313 -28.59 4.98 -10.24
CA GLU A 313 -28.95 3.59 -10.48
C GLU A 313 -28.17 3.04 -11.66
N GLY A 314 -27.70 1.79 -11.52
CA GLY A 314 -26.98 1.10 -12.59
C GLY A 314 -26.16 -0.06 -12.06
N LYS A 315 -25.78 -0.98 -12.96
CA LYS A 315 -24.86 -2.09 -12.65
C LYS A 315 -25.22 -2.93 -11.40
N GLY A 316 -26.51 -3.02 -11.05
CA GLY A 316 -26.99 -3.81 -9.90
C GLY A 316 -27.04 -3.08 -8.55
N PHE A 317 -26.82 -1.76 -8.52
CA PHE A 317 -26.98 -0.95 -7.30
C PHE A 317 -27.89 0.27 -7.50
N ARG A 318 -28.42 0.76 -6.38
CA ARG A 318 -29.12 2.02 -6.23
C ARG A 318 -28.51 2.82 -5.08
N LEU A 319 -28.03 4.02 -5.38
CA LEU A 319 -27.52 4.98 -4.40
C LEU A 319 -28.49 6.15 -4.27
N LEU A 320 -28.95 6.44 -3.05
CA LEU A 320 -29.80 7.59 -2.72
C LEU A 320 -29.03 8.54 -1.81
N VAL A 321 -28.93 9.80 -2.21
CA VAL A 321 -28.28 10.85 -1.42
C VAL A 321 -29.27 11.43 -0.42
N LEU A 322 -28.86 11.48 0.84
CA LEU A 322 -29.66 11.97 1.97
C LEU A 322 -29.17 13.33 2.49
N HIS A 323 -27.91 13.69 2.24
CA HIS A 323 -27.30 14.94 2.67
C HIS A 323 -26.10 15.25 1.74
N PRO A 324 -25.77 16.54 1.47
CA PRO A 324 -26.46 17.78 1.84
C PRO A 324 -27.60 18.12 0.89
N TYR A 325 -28.58 18.91 1.35
CA TYR A 325 -29.49 19.59 0.42
C TYR A 325 -28.79 20.79 -0.23
N GLU A 326 -29.35 21.27 -1.35
CA GLU A 326 -28.80 22.40 -2.09
C GLU A 326 -28.79 23.68 -1.25
N GLY A 327 -27.62 24.28 -1.08
CA GLY A 327 -27.45 25.48 -0.24
C GLY A 327 -27.42 25.20 1.26
N PHE A 328 -27.15 23.95 1.69
CA PHE A 328 -26.94 23.64 3.11
C PHE A 328 -25.82 24.50 3.71
N VAL A 329 -26.10 25.11 4.86
CA VAL A 329 -25.15 25.87 5.67
C VAL A 329 -25.21 25.28 7.08
N SER A 330 -24.07 24.82 7.59
CA SER A 330 -23.94 24.41 8.99
C SER A 330 -23.87 25.64 9.89
N SER A 331 -24.52 25.54 11.05
CA SER A 331 -24.44 26.53 12.13
C SER A 331 -23.15 26.44 12.94
N GLU A 332 -22.40 25.35 12.79
CA GLU A 332 -21.07 25.18 13.39
C GLU A 332 -20.00 25.94 12.58
N GLU A 333 -18.80 26.05 13.15
CA GLU A 333 -17.62 26.67 12.52
C GLU A 333 -16.46 25.68 12.34
N GLY A 334 -15.50 26.05 11.48
CA GLY A 334 -14.25 25.30 11.29
C GLY A 334 -14.48 23.84 10.85
N HIS A 335 -13.79 22.91 11.51
CA HIS A 335 -13.84 21.48 11.17
C HIS A 335 -15.25 20.88 11.26
N ARG A 336 -16.06 21.31 12.24
CA ARG A 336 -17.43 20.79 12.40
C ARG A 336 -18.36 21.23 11.27
N ALA A 337 -18.18 22.46 10.78
CA ALA A 337 -18.92 22.94 9.62
C ALA A 337 -18.63 22.14 8.35
N VAL A 338 -17.36 21.73 8.17
CA VAL A 338 -16.95 20.86 7.05
C VAL A 338 -17.55 19.47 7.21
N ASN A 339 -17.52 18.91 8.42
CA ASN A 339 -18.12 17.62 8.74
C ASN A 339 -19.62 17.59 8.47
N ASP A 340 -20.35 18.62 8.88
CA ASP A 340 -21.79 18.70 8.64
C ASP A 340 -22.14 18.81 7.17
N ARG A 341 -21.24 19.32 6.31
CA ARG A 341 -21.45 19.37 4.85
C ARG A 341 -21.19 18.03 4.16
N SER A 342 -20.83 16.98 4.90
CA SER A 342 -20.49 15.68 4.33
C SER A 342 -21.61 15.10 3.50
N LEU A 343 -21.21 14.37 2.45
CA LEU A 343 -22.14 13.56 1.66
C LEU A 343 -22.60 12.35 2.49
N VAL A 344 -23.92 12.24 2.69
CA VAL A 344 -24.55 11.08 3.33
C VAL A 344 -25.41 10.39 2.29
N PHE A 345 -25.25 9.09 2.13
CA PHE A 345 -26.01 8.33 1.15
C PHE A 345 -26.29 6.91 1.61
N ARG A 346 -27.36 6.33 1.06
CA ARG A 346 -27.71 4.92 1.22
C ARG A 346 -27.49 4.19 -0.08
N VAL A 347 -26.69 3.14 -0.07
CA VAL A 347 -26.52 2.21 -1.19
C VAL A 347 -27.35 0.95 -0.94
N THR A 348 -28.04 0.46 -1.98
CA THR A 348 -28.84 -0.76 -1.96
C THR A 348 -28.45 -1.63 -3.14
N GLY A 349 -28.23 -2.92 -2.92
CA GLY A 349 -27.81 -3.88 -3.95
C GLY A 349 -27.70 -5.29 -3.38
N GLY A 350 -27.88 -6.32 -4.20
CA GLY A 350 -27.76 -7.73 -3.78
C GLY A 350 -28.60 -8.11 -2.55
N GLY A 351 -29.78 -7.50 -2.39
CA GLY A 351 -30.69 -7.75 -1.27
C GLY A 351 -30.32 -7.08 0.07
N ALA A 352 -29.27 -6.25 0.11
CA ALA A 352 -28.84 -5.53 1.31
C ALA A 352 -28.82 -4.01 1.09
N SER A 353 -28.85 -3.26 2.20
CA SER A 353 -28.73 -1.79 2.20
C SER A 353 -27.73 -1.32 3.25
N PHE A 354 -26.87 -0.37 2.88
CA PHE A 354 -25.87 0.23 3.76
C PHE A 354 -26.01 1.75 3.75
N LEU A 355 -25.90 2.38 4.92
CA LEU A 355 -25.95 3.83 5.09
C LEU A 355 -24.54 4.32 5.43
N PHE A 356 -24.05 5.27 4.64
CA PHE A 356 -22.77 5.95 4.87
C PHE A 356 -23.05 7.34 5.41
N THR A 357 -22.67 7.56 6.67
CA THR A 357 -22.96 8.82 7.38
C THR A 357 -21.80 9.79 7.40
N SER A 358 -20.56 9.34 7.11
CA SER A 358 -19.35 10.14 7.30
C SER A 358 -19.31 10.72 8.74
N ASP A 359 -18.70 11.89 8.87
CA ASP A 359 -18.41 12.60 10.12
C ASP A 359 -19.51 13.57 10.56
N ILE A 360 -20.73 13.45 10.01
CA ILE A 360 -21.82 14.39 10.28
C ILE A 360 -22.07 14.59 11.78
N GLY A 361 -22.27 15.85 12.17
CA GLY A 361 -22.66 16.23 13.52
C GLY A 361 -24.17 16.13 13.76
N GLY A 362 -24.59 16.58 14.94
CA GLY A 362 -25.99 16.51 15.35
C GLY A 362 -26.94 17.37 14.52
N GLU A 363 -26.45 18.47 13.93
CA GLU A 363 -27.26 19.34 13.07
C GLU A 363 -27.63 18.62 11.77
N ALA A 364 -26.62 18.15 11.03
CA ALA A 364 -26.82 17.39 9.80
C ALA A 364 -27.66 16.12 10.06
N ALA A 365 -27.43 15.41 11.16
CA ALA A 365 -28.23 14.23 11.53
C ALA A 365 -29.71 14.57 11.75
N ARG A 366 -30.03 15.63 12.51
CA ARG A 366 -31.43 16.09 12.70
C ARG A 366 -32.09 16.47 11.38
N ASN A 367 -31.34 17.08 10.48
CA ASN A 367 -31.83 17.49 9.18
C ASN A 367 -32.13 16.31 8.23
N ILE A 368 -31.53 15.14 8.46
CA ILE A 368 -31.82 13.91 7.69
C ILE A 368 -33.05 13.18 8.24
N LEU A 369 -33.29 13.29 9.56
CA LEU A 369 -34.40 12.61 10.24
C LEU A 369 -35.74 13.35 10.13
N ASN A 370 -35.70 14.66 9.87
CA ASN A 370 -36.87 15.51 9.62
C ASN A 370 -37.09 15.70 8.12
#